data_AF-A0A7H8SAF8-F1
#
_entry.id   AF-A0A7H8SAF8-F1
#
_cell.length_a   1.000
_cell.length_b   1.000
_cell.length_c   1.000
_cell.angle_alpha   90.00
_cell.angle_beta   90.00
_cell.angle_gamma   90.00
#
_symmetry.space_group_name_H-M   'P 1'
#
loop_
_entity.id
_entity.type
_entity.pdbx_description
1 polymer ?
#
loop_
_entity_poly.entity_id
_entity_poly.type
_entity_poly.pdbx_seq_one_letter_code
_entity_poly.pdbx_strand_id
1 'polypeptide(L)'
;MEESKFTVISYLLFIVPLIFIINFLFDFVPLEEIQGLPIFFPFVFCSVGLYFASKAYRVQKSSLSIGAVIANIVLLAFPFIYMIGGTVIFGV
;
A
#
# COMPACT_ATOMS: atom_id res chain seq x y z
N MET A 1 9.37 -22.26 5.38
CA MET A 1 9.04 -21.99 3.96
C MET A 1 7.70 -21.27 3.81
N GLU A 2 6.70 -21.54 4.65
CA GLU A 2 5.37 -20.93 4.55
C GLU A 2 5.33 -19.43 4.92
N GLU A 3 6.04 -19.01 5.97
CA GLU A 3 6.15 -17.57 6.32
C GLU A 3 6.71 -16.75 5.15
N SER A 4 7.83 -17.19 4.58
CA SER A 4 8.48 -16.50 3.46
C SER A 4 7.53 -16.26 2.29
N LYS A 5 6.63 -17.21 1.97
CA LYS A 5 5.63 -17.03 0.91
C LYS A 5 4.62 -15.94 1.25
N PHE A 6 4.08 -15.93 2.48
CA PHE A 6 3.13 -14.91 2.91
C PHE A 6 3.76 -13.52 2.96
N THR A 7 5.01 -13.43 3.42
CA THR A 7 5.77 -12.16 3.43
C THR A 7 5.97 -11.63 2.01
N VAL A 8 6.36 -12.48 1.05
CA VAL A 8 6.53 -12.08 -0.35
C VAL A 8 5.21 -11.62 -0.98
N ILE A 9 4.11 -12.36 -0.78
CA ILE A 9 2.79 -11.97 -1.29
C ILE A 9 2.35 -10.62 -0.69
N SER A 10 2.57 -10.44 0.61
CA SER A 10 2.25 -9.18 1.29
C SER A 10 3.03 -7.99 0.74
N TYR A 11 4.33 -8.16 0.47
CA TYR A 11 5.13 -7.10 -0.15
C TYR A 11 4.73 -6.82 -1.60
N LEU A 12 4.37 -7.83 -2.39
CA LEU A 12 3.84 -7.61 -3.74
C LEU A 12 2.56 -6.77 -3.70
N LEU A 13 1.65 -7.07 -2.78
CA LEU A 13 0.42 -6.31 -2.57
C LEU A 13 0.67 -4.89 -2.04
N PHE A 14 1.82 -4.63 -1.43
CA PHE A 14 2.25 -3.26 -1.09
C PHE A 14 2.91 -2.53 -2.27
N ILE A 15 3.80 -3.20 -3.02
CA ILE A 15 4.58 -2.59 -4.10
C ILE A 15 3.70 -2.17 -5.27
N VAL A 16 2.72 -3.00 -5.65
CA VAL A 16 1.82 -2.70 -6.79
C VAL A 16 1.11 -1.35 -6.62
N PRO A 17 0.32 -1.09 -5.56
CA PRO A 17 -0.33 0.22 -5.38
C PRO A 17 0.68 1.35 -5.20
N LEU A 18 1.85 1.10 -4.58
CA LEU A 18 2.89 2.11 -4.42
C LEU A 18 3.39 2.62 -5.78
N ILE A 19 3.64 1.72 -6.73
CA ILE A 19 4.07 2.09 -8.09
C ILE A 19 3.01 2.96 -8.77
N PHE A 20 1.73 2.60 -8.66
CA PHE A 20 0.64 3.39 -9.25
C PHE A 20 0.51 4.77 -8.59
N ILE A 21 0.70 4.89 -7.28
CA ILE A 21 0.68 6.17 -6.57
C ILE A 21 1.86 7.04 -7.00
N ILE A 22 3.07 6.48 -7.06
CA ILE A 22 4.26 7.19 -7.53
C ILE A 22 4.03 7.67 -8.97
N ASN A 23 3.51 6.80 -9.84
CA ASN A 23 3.18 7.19 -11.21
C ASN A 23 2.15 8.33 -11.24
N PHE A 24 1.12 8.28 -10.41
CA PHE A 24 0.10 9.32 -10.32
C PHE A 24 0.66 10.68 -9.85
N LEU A 25 1.59 10.69 -8.89
CA LEU A 25 2.14 11.93 -8.34
C LEU A 25 3.15 12.62 -9.26
N PHE A 26 3.89 11.85 -10.06
CA PHE A 26 4.99 12.37 -10.88
C PHE A 26 4.74 12.28 -12.39
N ASP A 27 3.66 11.62 -12.80
CA ASP A 27 3.25 11.44 -14.19
C ASP A 27 4.34 10.81 -15.08
N PHE A 28 5.00 9.75 -14.57
CA PHE A 28 6.04 9.03 -15.33
C PHE A 28 5.51 8.35 -16.59
N VAL A 29 4.32 7.76 -16.49
CA VAL A 29 3.60 7.10 -17.59
C VAL A 29 2.20 7.71 -17.68
N PRO A 30 1.78 8.18 -18.87
CA PRO A 30 0.47 8.76 -19.05
C PRO A 30 -0.60 7.68 -18.86
N LEU A 31 -1.29 7.74 -17.73
CA LEU A 31 -2.42 6.87 -17.37
C LEU A 31 -3.67 7.71 -17.20
N GLU A 32 -3.98 8.50 -18.24
CA GLU A 32 -5.01 9.54 -18.26
C GLU A 32 -6.42 9.05 -17.90
N GLU A 33 -6.70 7.75 -18.08
CA GLU A 33 -8.02 7.17 -17.78
C GLU A 33 -8.21 6.83 -16.30
N ILE A 34 -7.13 6.68 -15.53
CA ILE A 34 -7.19 6.14 -14.16
C ILE A 34 -7.28 7.27 -13.11
N GLN A 35 -7.48 8.52 -13.54
CA GLN A 35 -7.49 9.77 -12.75
C GLN A 35 -7.80 9.61 -11.25
N GLY A 36 -6.78 9.79 -10.41
CA GLY A 36 -6.90 9.77 -8.94
C GLY A 36 -7.21 8.40 -8.31
N LEU A 37 -7.69 7.41 -9.07
CA LEU A 37 -7.98 6.05 -8.59
C LEU A 37 -6.76 5.37 -7.93
N PRO A 38 -5.51 5.53 -8.42
CA PRO A 38 -4.32 5.02 -7.75
C PRO A 38 -4.23 5.37 -6.26
N ILE A 39 -4.70 6.54 -5.86
CA ILE A 39 -4.69 6.98 -4.46
C ILE A 39 -5.50 6.03 -3.57
N PHE A 40 -6.55 5.40 -4.11
CA PHE A 40 -7.47 4.52 -3.38
C PHE A 40 -7.12 3.03 -3.48
N PHE A 41 -6.21 2.63 -4.38
CA PHE A 41 -5.74 1.25 -4.48
C PHE A 41 -5.23 0.65 -3.16
N PRO A 42 -4.55 1.40 -2.26
CA PRO A 42 -4.16 0.86 -0.96
C PRO A 42 -5.32 0.26 -0.15
N PHE A 43 -6.55 0.79 -0.26
CA PHE A 43 -7.70 0.23 0.46
C PHE A 43 -7.96 -1.24 0.14
N VAL A 44 -7.78 -1.64 -1.13
CA VAL A 44 -8.00 -3.02 -1.55
C VAL A 44 -6.72 -3.83 -1.33
N PHE A 45 -5.62 -3.38 -1.93
CA PHE A 45 -4.39 -4.14 -1.99
C PHE A 45 -3.73 -4.26 -0.62
N CYS A 46 -3.60 -3.16 0.13
CA CYS A 46 -2.93 -3.18 1.43
C CYS A 46 -3.78 -3.84 2.51
N SER A 47 -5.12 -3.85 2.42
CA SER A 47 -5.97 -4.63 3.33
C SER A 47 -5.71 -6.13 3.20
N VAL A 48 -5.62 -6.63 1.97
CA VAL A 48 -5.26 -8.03 1.69
C VAL A 48 -3.79 -8.29 2.06
N GLY A 49 -2.90 -7.35 1.76
CA GLY A 49 -1.49 -7.42 2.12
C GLY A 49 -1.28 -7.50 3.63
N LEU A 50 -2.05 -6.76 4.43
CA LEU A 50 -2.08 -6.81 5.89
C LEU A 50 -2.54 -8.17 6.42
N TYR A 51 -3.53 -8.79 5.78
CA TYR A 51 -3.94 -10.14 6.14
C TYR A 51 -2.79 -11.15 5.98
N PHE A 52 -2.08 -11.11 4.85
CA PHE A 52 -0.91 -11.98 4.62
C PHE A 52 0.27 -11.63 5.54
N ALA A 53 0.55 -10.35 5.79
CA ALA A 53 1.58 -9.92 6.71
C ALA A 53 1.29 -10.41 8.14
N SER A 54 0.03 -10.31 8.57
CA SER A 54 -0.40 -10.76 9.90
C SER A 54 -0.29 -12.27 10.03
N LYS A 55 -0.60 -13.04 8.98
CA LYS A 55 -0.35 -14.49 8.95
C LYS A 55 1.15 -14.81 9.02
N ALA A 56 1.97 -14.14 8.21
CA ALA A 56 3.43 -14.31 8.23
C ALA A 56 3.99 -14.08 9.64
N TYR A 57 3.61 -12.98 10.28
CA TYR A 57 4.05 -12.62 11.63
C TYR A 57 3.62 -13.64 12.70
N ARG A 58 2.43 -14.24 12.56
CA ARG A 58 1.97 -15.32 13.46
C ARG A 58 2.76 -16.61 13.29
N VAL A 59 3.20 -16.93 12.07
CA VAL A 59 4.02 -18.12 11.80
C VAL A 59 5.46 -17.90 12.30
N GLN A 60 6.05 -16.75 11.99
CA GLN A 60 7.39 -16.38 12.43
C GLN A 60 7.47 -14.87 12.66
N LYS A 61 7.85 -14.49 13.88
CA LYS A 61 8.08 -13.09 14.28
C LYS A 61 9.42 -12.58 13.75
N SER A 62 9.56 -12.53 12.44
CA SER A 62 10.74 -12.03 11.74
C SER A 62 10.67 -10.51 11.59
N SER A 63 11.83 -9.84 11.48
CA SER A 63 11.85 -8.40 11.17
C SER A 63 11.21 -8.10 9.81
N LEU A 64 11.26 -9.05 8.87
CA LEU A 64 10.65 -8.95 7.55
C LEU A 64 9.11 -8.99 7.63
N SER A 65 8.54 -9.88 8.44
CA SER A 65 7.08 -9.95 8.59
C SER A 65 6.53 -8.72 9.33
N ILE A 66 7.26 -8.18 10.31
CA ILE A 66 6.92 -6.88 10.94
C ILE A 66 6.98 -5.75 9.90
N GLY A 67 8.04 -5.72 9.09
CA GLY A 67 8.19 -4.73 8.02
C GLY A 67 7.02 -4.75 7.04
N ALA A 68 6.54 -5.94 6.65
CA ALA A 68 5.40 -6.09 5.77
C ALA A 68 4.09 -5.56 6.40
N VAL A 69 3.89 -5.77 7.71
CA VAL A 69 2.74 -5.21 8.45
C VAL A 69 2.80 -3.68 8.43
N ILE A 70 3.94 -3.10 8.83
CA ILE A 70 4.11 -1.64 8.90
C ILE A 70 3.93 -1.00 7.52
N ALA A 71 4.57 -1.56 6.48
CA ALA A 71 4.47 -1.05 5.12
C ALA A 71 3.03 -1.01 4.63
N ASN A 72 2.26 -2.09 4.82
CA ASN A 72 0.86 -2.14 4.42
C ASN A 72 0.00 -1.15 5.22
N ILE A 73 0.20 -1.00 6.53
CA ILE A 73 -0.55 -0.02 7.34
C ILE A 73 -0.26 1.41 6.87
N VAL A 74 1.02 1.76 6.67
CA VAL A 74 1.42 3.10 6.24
C VAL A 74 0.81 3.44 4.89
N LEU A 75 0.89 2.53 3.92
CA LEU A 75 0.32 2.78 2.60
C LEU A 75 -1.21 2.77 2.62
N LEU A 76 -1.84 1.95 3.48
CA LEU A 76 -3.28 1.97 3.69
C LEU A 76 -3.79 3.32 4.24
N ALA A 77 -2.96 4.02 5.01
CA ALA A 77 -3.27 5.36 5.52
C ALA A 77 -3.10 6.48 4.47
N PHE A 78 -2.37 6.23 3.38
CA PHE A 78 -2.06 7.21 2.36
C PHE A 78 -3.30 7.92 1.75
N PRO A 79 -4.39 7.23 1.36
CA PRO A 79 -5.58 7.89 0.84
C PRO A 79 -6.14 8.97 1.79
N PHE A 80 -6.17 8.70 3.10
CA PHE A 80 -6.64 9.67 4.09
C PHE A 80 -5.72 10.89 4.17
N ILE A 81 -4.40 10.65 4.20
CA ILE A 81 -3.40 11.72 4.24
C ILE A 81 -3.51 12.59 2.99
N TYR A 82 -3.66 11.97 1.81
CA TYR A 82 -3.81 12.68 0.55
C TYR A 82 -5.08 13.52 0.52
N MET A 83 -6.22 12.96 0.93
CA MET A 83 -7.50 13.70 0.96
C MET A 83 -7.46 14.87 1.95
N ILE A 84 -7.01 14.63 3.18
CA ILE A 84 -6.91 15.68 4.21
C ILE A 84 -5.92 16.77 3.75
N GLY A 85 -4.76 16.37 3.23
CA GLY A 85 -3.77 17.30 2.70
C GLY A 85 -4.33 18.14 1.55
N GLY A 86 -5.08 17.51 0.65
CA GLY A 86 -5.78 18.19 -0.44
C GLY A 86 -6.75 19.26 0.09
N THR A 87 -7.63 18.90 1.03
CA THR A 87 -8.56 19.87 1.65
C THR A 87 -7.82 20.99 2.38
N VAL A 88 -6.76 20.69 3.14
CA VAL A 88 -6.00 21.71 3.88
C VAL A 88 -5.27 22.68 2.96
N ILE A 89 -4.71 22.20 1.84
CA ILE A 89 -3.93 23.02 0.90
C ILE A 89 -4.84 23.81 -0.04
N PHE A 90 -5.91 23.18 -0.54
CA PHE A 90 -6.76 23.76 -1.59
C PHE A 90 -8.08 24.35 -1.07
N GLY A 91 -8.41 24.17 0.21
CA GLY A 91 -9.55 24.82 0.87
C GLY A 91 -10.93 24.33 0.42
N VAL A 92 -11.01 23.08 -0.07
CA VAL A 92 -12.26 22.43 -0.53
C VAL A 92 -12.91 21.60 0.56
#